data_AF-D2VWI6-F1
#
_entry.id   AF-D2VWI6-F1
#
_cell.length_a   1.000
_cell.length_b   1.000
_cell.length_c   1.000
_cell.angle_alpha   90.00
_cell.angle_beta   90.00
_cell.angle_gamma   90.00
#
_symmetry.space_group_name_H-M   'P 1'
#
loop_
_entity.id
_entity.type
_entity.pdbx_description
1 polymer ?
#
loop_
_entity_poly.entity_id
_entity_poly.type
_entity_poly.pdbx_seq_one_letter_code
_entity_poly.pdbx_strand_id
1 'polypeptide(L)'
;MVSSAGGWGTVKKPFSVNSPWNSQPVNPKFAANVTIPRSKYYPNIDSGSLSVGIFETSPTDKPMTVYPSTSSGIADNDVGGYVQSITIPRWPEKALPATGGDGHCDIYDTTANIVHSFWQLKKVNSTWVAVFYAWTKVDGTGWGDPAHFYQGARAAAVPPSGGILRTHEIDDGDTMFRHVLAMSLDFTGLSPDPRYVFPATHADYGAAWLNTGKIPEGALVMLPSTFDTSKILTTKLKKVAETLKVYGARVVDQNDGTPFALYAEIGSNYTLHPGGWSSTAATDLDNIRDALRMVESVDGWLNGDGQPVTFTTNQNIVSMRGPWTKFTGTGNIGAFDTYRQAVVFPPNNVTFTRTYMVNANENGFRQVTWAKPIPGQVYNMTAVTTGGGQVRLLFILDCNNQTKTGGTPYLNNGQFSVFTWPTKYCYSQLLAGSGTTLNLESSSSCTIFKVETPSTPQTSTSSSGIIAVNSTNTPQPGKSAIIGEEKNSLASRQVVLGLTCLLSVLLFQLILL
;
A
#
# COMPACT_ATOMS: atom_id res chain seq x y z
N MET A 1 -25.41 7.88 4.12
CA MET A 1 -24.89 6.50 4.23
C MET A 1 -25.57 5.68 3.16
N VAL A 2 -24.89 5.42 2.05
CA VAL A 2 -25.36 4.45 1.06
C VAL A 2 -24.98 3.10 1.66
N SER A 3 -25.97 2.30 2.07
CA SER A 3 -25.71 0.92 2.45
C SER A 3 -25.04 0.22 1.27
N SER A 4 -23.81 -0.25 1.45
CA SER A 4 -23.10 -0.99 0.41
C SER A 4 -23.90 -2.26 0.10
N ALA A 5 -24.41 -2.36 -1.12
CA ALA A 5 -24.84 -3.65 -1.64
C ALA A 5 -23.67 -4.63 -1.48
N GLY A 6 -23.87 -5.77 -0.81
CA GLY A 6 -22.86 -6.83 -0.61
C GLY A 6 -22.20 -6.94 0.78
N GLY A 7 -22.45 -6.00 1.70
CA GLY A 7 -21.97 -6.09 3.11
C GLY A 7 -20.45 -5.93 3.31
N TRP A 8 -19.76 -5.36 2.32
CA TRP A 8 -18.32 -5.06 2.35
C TRP A 8 -17.98 -3.86 3.23
N GLY A 9 -16.71 -3.76 3.62
CA GLY A 9 -16.24 -2.65 4.46
C GLY A 9 -16.78 -2.74 5.89
N THR A 10 -16.88 -3.96 6.41
CA THR A 10 -17.34 -4.25 7.78
C THR A 10 -16.29 -5.06 8.52
N VAL A 11 -16.39 -5.18 9.85
CA VAL A 11 -15.44 -5.99 10.64
C VAL A 11 -15.41 -7.46 10.18
N LYS A 12 -16.58 -8.00 9.81
CA LYS A 12 -16.73 -9.38 9.34
C LYS A 12 -16.23 -9.57 7.92
N LYS A 13 -16.39 -8.55 7.06
CA LYS A 13 -15.98 -8.60 5.66
C LYS A 13 -15.09 -7.40 5.35
N PRO A 14 -13.87 -7.38 5.92
CA PRO A 14 -13.03 -6.21 5.86
C PRO A 14 -12.58 -5.90 4.44
N PHE A 15 -12.45 -4.59 4.29
CA PHE A 15 -12.17 -3.80 3.12
C PHE A 15 -13.27 -3.78 2.07
N SER A 16 -13.23 -2.71 1.28
CA SER A 16 -14.16 -2.43 0.20
C SER A 16 -14.28 -3.60 -0.77
N VAL A 17 -15.39 -3.63 -1.51
CA VAL A 17 -15.60 -4.59 -2.59
C VAL A 17 -14.46 -4.60 -3.61
N ASN A 18 -13.85 -3.44 -3.88
CA ASN A 18 -12.75 -3.27 -4.84
C ASN A 18 -11.36 -3.40 -4.20
N SER A 19 -11.27 -3.86 -2.94
CA SER A 19 -9.99 -4.11 -2.29
C SER A 19 -9.23 -5.24 -3.00
N PRO A 20 -7.89 -5.13 -3.16
CA PRO A 20 -7.06 -6.27 -3.56
C PRO A 20 -7.17 -7.49 -2.64
N TRP A 21 -7.59 -7.31 -1.38
CA TRP A 21 -7.90 -8.44 -0.48
C TRP A 21 -9.12 -9.23 -0.92
N ASN A 22 -10.09 -8.56 -1.53
CA ASN A 22 -11.39 -9.13 -1.90
C ASN A 22 -11.48 -9.47 -3.39
N SER A 23 -10.35 -9.48 -4.09
CA SER A 23 -10.31 -9.60 -5.55
C SER A 23 -9.74 -10.94 -6.02
N GLN A 24 -10.31 -11.47 -7.09
CA GLN A 24 -9.91 -12.71 -7.73
C GLN A 24 -9.17 -12.42 -9.05
N PRO A 25 -7.99 -12.99 -9.29
CA PRO A 25 -7.32 -12.87 -10.58
C PRO A 25 -8.02 -13.70 -11.66
N VAL A 26 -8.11 -13.16 -12.87
CA VAL A 26 -8.61 -13.87 -14.06
C VAL A 26 -7.43 -14.44 -14.84
N ASN A 27 -7.44 -15.76 -15.09
CA ASN A 27 -6.42 -16.49 -15.84
C ASN A 27 -4.98 -16.14 -15.40
N PRO A 28 -4.60 -16.40 -14.13
CA PRO A 28 -3.26 -16.08 -13.65
C PRO A 28 -2.19 -16.85 -14.43
N LYS A 29 -1.13 -16.14 -14.82
CA LYS A 29 0.06 -16.68 -15.47
C LYS A 29 1.20 -16.74 -14.44
N PHE A 30 1.76 -17.92 -14.28
CA PHE A 30 2.72 -18.22 -13.22
C PHE A 30 4.16 -18.08 -13.69
N ALA A 31 5.01 -17.57 -12.80
CA ALA A 31 6.45 -17.59 -12.97
C ALA A 31 6.95 -19.03 -13.06
N ALA A 32 7.64 -19.36 -14.15
CA ALA A 32 8.10 -20.73 -14.41
C ALA A 32 9.08 -21.27 -13.35
N ASN A 33 9.94 -20.38 -12.81
CA ASN A 33 11.07 -20.76 -11.93
C ASN A 33 11.10 -19.96 -10.62
N VAL A 34 9.93 -19.53 -10.11
CA VAL A 34 9.82 -18.84 -8.81
C VAL A 34 8.92 -19.68 -7.91
N THR A 35 9.56 -20.37 -6.97
CA THR A 35 8.94 -21.23 -5.96
C THR A 35 9.36 -20.78 -4.57
N ILE A 36 8.58 -21.13 -3.55
CA ILE A 36 8.95 -20.88 -2.16
C ILE A 36 9.99 -21.93 -1.72
N PRO A 37 11.24 -21.55 -1.37
CA PRO A 37 12.24 -22.51 -0.92
C PRO A 37 11.86 -23.16 0.41
N ARG A 38 12.47 -24.32 0.70
CA ARG A 38 12.46 -24.86 2.07
C ARG A 38 13.37 -24.02 2.98
N SER A 39 13.06 -24.01 4.26
CA SER A 39 13.86 -23.36 5.31
C SER A 39 13.99 -24.31 6.52
N LYS A 40 14.31 -23.79 7.71
CA LYS A 40 14.59 -24.55 8.94
C LYS A 40 13.39 -25.39 9.41
N TYR A 41 12.17 -24.93 9.16
CA TYR A 41 10.91 -25.52 9.63
C TYR A 41 9.99 -25.91 8.47
N TYR A 42 8.91 -26.62 8.77
CA TYR A 42 7.78 -26.79 7.85
C TYR A 42 7.03 -25.47 7.69
N PRO A 43 6.30 -25.26 6.57
CA PRO A 43 5.38 -24.13 6.48
C PRO A 43 4.32 -24.21 7.60
N ASN A 44 3.71 -23.07 7.92
CA ASN A 44 2.80 -22.97 9.06
C ASN A 44 1.49 -22.24 8.73
N ILE A 45 0.45 -22.51 9.52
CA ILE A 45 -0.77 -21.69 9.59
C ILE A 45 -0.95 -21.34 11.06
N ASP A 46 -0.56 -20.12 11.44
CA ASP A 46 -0.51 -19.70 12.84
C ASP A 46 -1.83 -19.06 13.28
N SER A 47 -2.31 -19.48 14.44
CA SER A 47 -3.45 -18.88 15.16
C SER A 47 -3.07 -18.37 16.55
N GLY A 48 -1.77 -18.36 16.86
CA GLY A 48 -1.23 -18.08 18.18
C GLY A 48 -0.36 -16.83 18.21
N SER A 49 0.89 -17.00 18.64
CA SER A 49 1.76 -15.90 19.07
C SER A 49 2.20 -14.96 17.95
N LEU A 50 2.13 -15.36 16.68
CA LEU A 50 2.56 -14.56 15.52
C LEU A 50 1.37 -14.12 14.65
N SER A 51 0.13 -14.38 15.09
CA SER A 51 -1.09 -13.93 14.41
C SER A 51 -1.65 -12.64 15.04
N VAL A 52 -2.93 -12.35 14.85
CA VAL A 52 -3.61 -11.17 15.40
C VAL A 52 -5.03 -11.50 15.85
N GLY A 53 -5.47 -10.87 16.95
CA GLY A 53 -6.85 -10.86 17.39
C GLY A 53 -7.62 -9.66 16.83
N ILE A 54 -8.95 -9.77 16.76
CA ILE A 54 -9.80 -8.71 16.19
C ILE A 54 -10.69 -8.14 17.29
N PHE A 55 -10.48 -6.86 17.61
CA PHE A 55 -11.16 -6.21 18.73
C PHE A 55 -12.04 -5.07 18.25
N GLU A 56 -13.36 -5.27 18.33
CA GLU A 56 -14.34 -4.23 18.00
C GLU A 56 -14.55 -3.28 19.17
N THR A 57 -14.63 -1.99 18.88
CA THR A 57 -15.00 -0.98 19.88
C THR A 57 -16.51 -0.91 20.09
N SER A 58 -16.89 -0.55 21.31
CA SER A 58 -18.22 -0.06 21.68
C SER A 58 -18.25 1.48 21.70
N PRO A 59 -19.39 2.13 21.41
CA PRO A 59 -19.56 3.58 21.63
C PRO A 59 -19.28 4.03 23.08
N THR A 60 -19.37 3.11 24.04
CA THR A 60 -19.12 3.37 25.47
C THR A 60 -17.68 3.11 25.90
N ASP A 61 -16.83 2.58 25.02
CA ASP A 61 -15.43 2.33 25.34
C ASP A 61 -14.72 3.66 25.64
N LYS A 62 -13.85 3.64 26.65
CA LYS A 62 -13.13 4.83 27.08
C LYS A 62 -11.89 5.04 26.21
N PRO A 63 -11.40 6.28 26.08
CA PRO A 63 -10.11 6.53 25.46
C PRO A 63 -8.97 5.83 26.21
N MET A 64 -7.94 5.41 25.48
CA MET A 64 -6.70 4.87 26.02
C MET A 64 -5.50 5.57 25.42
N THR A 65 -4.53 5.93 26.26
CA THR A 65 -3.25 6.47 25.80
C THR A 65 -2.21 5.35 25.79
N VAL A 66 -1.59 5.16 24.63
CA VAL A 66 -0.47 4.26 24.39
C VAL A 66 0.82 5.07 24.41
N TYR A 67 1.85 4.55 25.07
CA TYR A 67 3.16 5.18 25.24
C TYR A 67 4.24 4.43 24.45
N PRO A 68 5.44 5.02 24.25
CA PRO A 68 6.51 4.32 23.56
C PRO A 68 7.13 3.23 24.43
N SER A 69 7.50 2.11 23.80
CA SER A 69 8.30 1.07 24.44
C SER A 69 9.82 1.32 24.34
N THR A 70 10.23 2.33 23.56
CA THR A 70 11.63 2.75 23.35
C THR A 70 11.79 4.24 23.65
N SER A 71 13.02 4.71 23.86
CA SER A 71 13.28 6.14 24.10
C SER A 71 13.05 7.02 22.85
N SER A 72 13.01 6.44 21.66
CA SER A 72 12.80 7.17 20.41
C SER A 72 11.36 7.65 20.23
N GLY A 73 10.39 7.01 20.89
CA GLY A 73 8.96 7.27 20.70
C GLY A 73 8.24 6.13 19.96
N ILE A 74 6.95 6.32 19.69
CA ILE A 74 6.15 5.45 18.82
C ILE A 74 6.37 5.96 17.40
N ALA A 75 6.91 5.11 16.52
CA ALA A 75 7.04 5.43 15.11
C ALA A 75 5.63 5.60 14.49
N ASP A 76 5.44 6.74 13.84
CA ASP A 76 4.20 7.14 13.18
C ASP A 76 4.54 7.83 11.86
N ASN A 77 4.28 7.11 10.76
CA ASN A 77 4.57 7.58 9.41
C ASN A 77 3.70 8.76 8.98
N ASP A 78 2.58 9.01 9.64
CA ASP A 78 1.69 10.13 9.31
C ASP A 78 2.30 11.47 9.69
N VAL A 79 3.00 11.52 10.82
CA VAL A 79 3.77 12.70 11.26
C VAL A 79 5.20 12.72 10.70
N GLY A 80 5.62 11.63 10.04
CA GLY A 80 6.95 11.49 9.44
C GLY A 80 8.06 11.33 10.49
N GLY A 81 7.79 10.65 11.60
CA GLY A 81 8.75 10.50 12.68
C GLY A 81 8.20 9.70 13.87
N TYR A 82 8.44 10.22 15.08
CA TYR A 82 8.06 9.56 16.32
C TYR A 82 7.19 10.48 17.18
N VAL A 83 6.22 9.89 17.87
CA VAL A 83 5.37 10.57 18.85
C VAL A 83 5.58 9.99 20.25
N GLN A 84 5.36 10.82 21.28
CA GLN A 84 5.55 10.40 22.68
C GLN A 84 4.34 9.71 23.28
N SER A 85 3.19 9.78 22.60
CA SER A 85 2.00 9.01 22.94
C SER A 85 1.00 9.07 21.80
N ILE A 86 0.06 8.13 21.79
CA ILE A 86 -1.11 8.11 20.91
C ILE A 86 -2.33 7.84 21.76
N THR A 87 -3.37 8.64 21.60
CA THR A 87 -4.66 8.39 22.27
C THR A 87 -5.64 7.79 21.29
N ILE A 88 -6.09 6.58 21.58
CA ILE A 88 -7.16 5.90 20.86
C ILE A 88 -8.49 6.30 21.50
N PRO A 89 -9.45 6.89 20.75
CA PRO A 89 -10.68 7.42 21.34
C PRO A 89 -11.56 6.39 22.03
N ARG A 90 -11.54 5.15 21.56
CA ARG A 90 -12.32 4.02 22.08
C ARG A 90 -11.44 2.79 22.15
N TRP A 91 -11.14 2.35 23.36
CA TRP A 91 -10.30 1.18 23.59
C TRP A 91 -11.12 0.03 24.17
N PRO A 92 -11.24 -1.10 23.47
CA PRO A 92 -11.98 -2.23 23.98
C PRO A 92 -11.21 -2.86 25.14
N GLU A 93 -11.89 -3.13 26.26
CA GLU A 93 -11.28 -3.76 27.44
C GLU A 93 -10.60 -5.10 27.12
N LYS A 94 -11.14 -5.80 26.11
CA LYS A 94 -10.70 -7.11 25.63
C LYS A 94 -9.48 -7.06 24.71
N ALA A 95 -8.96 -5.88 24.37
CA ALA A 95 -7.80 -5.73 23.49
C ALA A 95 -6.64 -6.60 24.00
N LEU A 96 -6.19 -7.52 23.15
CA LEU A 96 -5.17 -8.50 23.48
C LEU A 96 -4.17 -8.61 22.32
N PRO A 97 -2.97 -8.03 22.44
CA PRO A 97 -1.95 -8.20 21.42
C PRO A 97 -1.48 -9.65 21.33
N ALA A 98 -0.96 -10.02 20.16
CA ALA A 98 -0.25 -11.29 19.98
C ALA A 98 0.88 -11.43 21.00
N THR A 99 1.15 -12.65 21.47
CA THR A 99 2.16 -12.90 22.51
C THR A 99 3.59 -13.01 21.98
N GLY A 100 3.76 -13.12 20.67
CA GLY A 100 5.06 -13.17 20.01
C GLY A 100 5.73 -11.80 19.91
N GLY A 101 6.94 -11.78 19.35
CA GLY A 101 7.80 -10.60 19.31
C GLY A 101 7.15 -9.37 18.66
N ASP A 102 6.28 -9.58 17.68
CA ASP A 102 5.62 -8.50 16.95
C ASP A 102 4.46 -7.86 17.69
N GLY A 103 3.88 -8.51 18.70
CA GLY A 103 2.80 -7.93 19.51
C GLY A 103 1.67 -7.29 18.69
N HIS A 104 1.33 -7.86 17.53
CA HIS A 104 0.35 -7.28 16.63
C HIS A 104 -1.02 -7.20 17.30
N CYS A 105 -1.69 -6.07 17.09
CA CYS A 105 -3.02 -5.82 17.62
C CYS A 105 -3.76 -4.85 16.71
N ASP A 106 -4.94 -5.26 16.24
CA ASP A 106 -5.83 -4.44 15.45
C ASP A 106 -7.13 -4.17 16.20
N ILE A 107 -7.46 -2.89 16.36
CA ILE A 107 -8.68 -2.42 17.01
C ILE A 107 -9.57 -1.78 15.95
N TYR A 108 -10.73 -2.38 15.71
CA TYR A 108 -11.74 -1.89 14.79
C TYR A 108 -12.62 -0.87 15.51
N ASP A 109 -12.34 0.41 15.28
CA ASP A 109 -13.18 1.49 15.75
C ASP A 109 -14.41 1.65 14.85
N THR A 110 -15.50 0.99 15.24
CA THR A 110 -16.75 0.92 14.47
C THR A 110 -17.44 2.28 14.33
N THR A 111 -17.17 3.23 15.24
CA THR A 111 -17.74 4.58 15.18
C THR A 111 -16.95 5.48 14.24
N ALA A 112 -15.61 5.39 14.27
CA ALA A 112 -14.76 6.15 13.36
C ALA A 112 -14.58 5.49 11.98
N ASN A 113 -15.02 4.24 11.84
CA ASN A 113 -14.86 3.41 10.64
C ASN A 113 -13.39 3.20 10.24
N ILE A 114 -12.54 2.96 11.24
CA ILE A 114 -11.10 2.75 11.06
C ILE A 114 -10.61 1.52 11.82
N VAL A 115 -9.51 0.95 11.35
CA VAL A 115 -8.70 -0.04 12.08
C VAL A 115 -7.47 0.66 12.60
N HIS A 116 -7.30 0.70 13.92
CA HIS A 116 -6.05 1.08 14.57
C HIS A 116 -5.13 -0.13 14.60
N SER A 117 -3.88 0.02 14.13
CA SER A 117 -2.96 -1.10 13.94
C SER A 117 -1.64 -0.83 14.62
N PHE A 118 -1.20 -1.78 15.46
CA PHE A 118 0.01 -1.64 16.26
C PHE A 118 1.05 -2.72 15.99
N TRP A 119 2.32 -2.35 16.13
CA TRP A 119 3.44 -3.28 16.27
C TRP A 119 4.16 -3.09 17.61
N GLN A 120 4.51 -4.23 18.19
CA GLN A 120 4.96 -4.48 19.54
C GLN A 120 4.06 -3.86 20.62
N LEU A 121 2.74 -3.93 20.43
CA LEU A 121 1.82 -3.54 21.49
C LEU A 121 1.93 -4.52 22.64
N LYS A 122 2.14 -4.02 23.86
CA LYS A 122 2.14 -4.83 25.07
C LYS A 122 1.78 -3.99 26.29
N LYS A 123 1.43 -4.67 27.38
CA LYS A 123 1.14 -4.03 28.66
C LYS A 123 2.33 -4.23 29.61
N VAL A 124 2.98 -3.14 30.01
CA VAL A 124 4.13 -3.13 30.93
C VAL A 124 3.75 -2.31 32.16
N ASN A 125 3.77 -2.91 33.35
CA ASN A 125 3.41 -2.24 34.60
C ASN A 125 2.06 -1.49 34.52
N SER A 126 1.05 -2.15 33.94
CA SER A 126 -0.29 -1.59 33.67
C SER A 126 -0.38 -0.51 32.59
N THR A 127 0.73 -0.12 31.97
CA THR A 127 0.78 0.86 30.89
C THR A 127 0.83 0.17 29.54
N TRP A 128 -0.02 0.61 28.60
CA TRP A 128 0.07 0.17 27.22
C TRP A 128 1.24 0.86 26.52
N VAL A 129 2.11 0.06 25.91
CA VAL A 129 3.24 0.56 25.13
C VAL A 129 3.28 -0.07 23.75
N ALA A 130 3.79 0.67 22.76
CA ALA A 130 4.00 0.18 21.38
C ALA A 130 5.31 0.74 20.80
N VAL A 131 5.81 0.10 19.74
CA VAL A 131 6.91 0.66 18.93
C VAL A 131 6.37 1.44 17.73
N PHE A 132 5.24 1.02 17.17
CA PHE A 132 4.71 1.59 15.94
C PHE A 132 3.18 1.62 15.94
N TYR A 133 2.63 2.61 15.23
CA TYR A 133 1.20 2.77 14.99
C TYR A 133 0.92 3.19 13.55
N ALA A 134 -0.16 2.64 12.98
CA ALA A 134 -0.80 3.11 11.77
C ALA A 134 -2.31 2.87 11.85
N TRP A 135 -3.04 3.30 10.82
CA TRP A 135 -4.46 3.01 10.72
C TRP A 135 -4.92 2.91 9.27
N THR A 136 -6.06 2.28 9.05
CA THR A 136 -6.74 2.26 7.75
C THR A 136 -8.24 2.41 7.92
N LYS A 137 -8.95 2.74 6.85
CA LYS A 137 -10.42 2.69 6.84
C LYS A 137 -10.90 1.26 6.71
N VAL A 138 -11.94 0.90 7.46
CA VAL A 138 -12.56 -0.44 7.36
C VAL A 138 -13.17 -0.65 5.97
N ASP A 139 -13.73 0.41 5.36
CA ASP A 139 -14.24 0.43 3.99
C ASP A 139 -13.21 0.87 2.94
N GLY A 140 -11.92 0.91 3.32
CA GLY A 140 -10.81 1.24 2.43
C GLY A 140 -10.36 0.07 1.57
N THR A 141 -9.16 0.17 1.00
CA THR A 141 -8.50 -0.94 0.31
C THR A 141 -7.85 -1.93 1.27
N GLY A 142 -7.51 -1.51 2.50
CA GLY A 142 -6.67 -2.30 3.41
C GLY A 142 -5.23 -2.47 2.94
N TRP A 143 -4.83 -1.69 1.93
CA TRP A 143 -3.50 -1.62 1.36
C TRP A 143 -3.08 -0.16 1.30
N GLY A 144 -1.81 0.12 1.58
CA GLY A 144 -1.26 1.46 1.39
C GLY A 144 -1.45 1.96 -0.05
N ASP A 145 -1.47 3.29 -0.19
CA ASP A 145 -1.45 3.99 -1.47
C ASP A 145 -0.45 5.16 -1.39
N PRO A 146 -0.11 5.84 -2.49
CA PRO A 146 0.91 6.89 -2.44
C PRO A 146 0.53 8.07 -1.54
N ALA A 147 -0.77 8.34 -1.34
CA ALA A 147 -1.23 9.35 -0.41
C ALA A 147 -1.15 8.87 1.05
N HIS A 148 -1.47 7.59 1.30
CA HIS A 148 -1.47 6.89 2.58
C HIS A 148 -0.69 5.59 2.51
N PHE A 149 0.64 5.71 2.50
CA PHE A 149 1.57 4.62 2.18
C PHE A 149 1.85 3.66 3.35
N TYR A 150 1.28 3.89 4.53
CA TYR A 150 1.37 2.98 5.67
C TYR A 150 0.01 2.84 6.32
N GLN A 151 -0.72 1.79 5.98
CA GLN A 151 -2.12 1.59 6.42
C GLN A 151 -2.29 0.52 7.50
N GLY A 152 -1.18 -0.06 7.96
CA GLY A 152 -1.17 -0.91 9.14
C GLY A 152 0.22 -1.44 9.42
N ALA A 153 0.36 -2.20 10.50
CA ALA A 153 1.64 -2.43 11.16
C ALA A 153 2.53 -3.53 10.57
N ARG A 154 2.08 -4.29 9.55
CA ARG A 154 2.95 -5.28 8.88
C ARG A 154 3.95 -4.61 7.94
N ALA A 155 5.04 -5.31 7.61
CA ALA A 155 6.11 -4.81 6.75
C ALA A 155 5.62 -4.24 5.41
N ALA A 156 4.63 -4.89 4.79
CA ALA A 156 4.00 -4.47 3.55
C ALA A 156 3.03 -3.27 3.67
N ALA A 157 3.03 -2.60 4.84
CA ALA A 157 2.19 -1.45 5.16
C ALA A 157 0.68 -1.74 5.18
N VAL A 158 0.30 -2.95 5.62
CA VAL A 158 -1.08 -3.43 5.76
C VAL A 158 -1.41 -3.73 7.22
N PRO A 159 -2.69 -3.64 7.64
CA PRO A 159 -3.09 -4.06 8.97
C PRO A 159 -2.93 -5.59 9.10
N PRO A 160 -2.40 -6.11 10.22
CA PRO A 160 -2.28 -7.54 10.47
C PRO A 160 -3.55 -8.34 10.27
N SER A 161 -4.72 -7.73 10.44
CA SER A 161 -6.05 -8.31 10.24
C SER A 161 -6.46 -8.50 8.78
N GLY A 162 -5.75 -7.89 7.82
CA GLY A 162 -6.00 -8.09 6.40
C GLY A 162 -5.61 -9.50 5.96
N GLY A 163 -6.52 -10.20 5.27
CA GLY A 163 -6.26 -11.50 4.65
C GLY A 163 -6.08 -12.68 5.61
N ILE A 164 -6.36 -12.55 6.90
CA ILE A 164 -6.29 -13.67 7.85
C ILE A 164 -7.55 -14.54 7.76
N LEU A 165 -7.44 -15.82 8.12
CA LEU A 165 -8.58 -16.73 8.25
C LEU A 165 -9.41 -16.29 9.47
N ARG A 166 -10.64 -15.84 9.27
CA ARG A 166 -11.48 -15.30 10.37
C ARG A 166 -12.21 -16.41 11.12
N THR A 167 -12.47 -16.18 12.41
CA THR A 167 -13.16 -17.14 13.28
C THR A 167 -14.49 -17.61 12.69
N HIS A 168 -15.25 -16.70 12.09
CA HIS A 168 -16.56 -17.00 11.51
C HIS A 168 -16.51 -17.70 10.15
N GLU A 169 -15.33 -17.84 9.54
CA GLU A 169 -15.14 -18.48 8.24
C GLU A 169 -14.60 -19.90 8.38
N ILE A 170 -13.95 -20.28 9.49
CA ILE A 170 -13.22 -21.56 9.57
C ILE A 170 -14.15 -22.76 9.44
N ASP A 171 -15.29 -22.73 10.14
CA ASP A 171 -16.23 -23.85 10.25
C ASP A 171 -17.64 -23.47 9.72
N ASP A 172 -17.69 -22.59 8.71
CA ASP A 172 -18.93 -22.07 8.09
C ASP A 172 -19.61 -23.00 7.07
N GLY A 173 -18.96 -24.11 6.72
CA GLY A 173 -19.42 -25.06 5.69
C GLY A 173 -19.07 -24.68 4.24
N ASP A 174 -18.47 -23.52 3.98
CA ASP A 174 -17.93 -23.18 2.66
C ASP A 174 -16.62 -23.95 2.40
N THR A 175 -16.41 -24.28 1.13
CA THR A 175 -15.23 -24.99 0.60
C THR A 175 -13.97 -24.14 0.53
N MET A 176 -14.08 -22.82 0.64
CA MET A 176 -12.95 -21.88 0.57
C MET A 176 -13.22 -20.61 1.38
N PHE A 177 -12.17 -19.89 1.75
CA PHE A 177 -12.27 -18.50 2.22
C PHE A 177 -12.46 -17.59 1.00
N ARG A 178 -13.33 -16.57 1.12
CA ARG A 178 -13.75 -15.71 -0.01
C ARG A 178 -12.92 -14.44 -0.13
N HIS A 179 -11.63 -14.55 0.12
CA HIS A 179 -10.66 -13.46 0.07
C HIS A 179 -9.25 -14.01 -0.15
N VAL A 180 -8.33 -13.12 -0.51
CA VAL A 180 -6.90 -13.40 -0.62
C VAL A 180 -6.31 -13.58 0.78
N LEU A 181 -5.44 -14.58 0.95
CA LEU A 181 -4.81 -14.86 2.25
C LEU A 181 -3.57 -13.98 2.49
N ALA A 182 -3.27 -13.65 3.74
CA ALA A 182 -2.01 -13.04 4.14
C ALA A 182 -0.95 -14.11 4.38
N MET A 183 0.25 -13.89 3.84
CA MET A 183 1.38 -14.80 3.93
C MET A 183 2.65 -14.04 4.33
N SER A 184 3.44 -14.57 5.25
CA SER A 184 4.86 -14.20 5.36
C SER A 184 5.74 -15.24 4.71
N LEU A 185 6.95 -14.84 4.34
CA LEU A 185 7.98 -15.71 3.77
C LEU A 185 9.29 -15.57 4.55
N ASP A 186 10.06 -16.66 4.57
CA ASP A 186 11.45 -16.61 4.99
C ASP A 186 12.27 -15.70 4.05
N PHE A 187 13.34 -15.08 4.57
CA PHE A 187 14.23 -14.23 3.79
C PHE A 187 14.84 -14.93 2.55
N THR A 188 14.94 -16.26 2.55
CA THR A 188 15.36 -17.06 1.38
C THR A 188 14.31 -17.13 0.26
N GLY A 189 13.03 -16.90 0.57
CA GLY A 189 11.96 -16.76 -0.41
C GLY A 189 11.78 -15.32 -0.89
N LEU A 190 11.98 -14.35 0.00
CA LEU A 190 11.76 -12.93 -0.29
C LEU A 190 12.79 -12.33 -1.24
N SER A 191 12.35 -11.38 -2.07
CA SER A 191 13.21 -10.67 -3.02
C SER A 191 13.95 -9.48 -2.36
N PRO A 192 15.25 -9.29 -2.63
CA PRO A 192 15.95 -8.05 -2.25
C PRO A 192 15.74 -6.89 -3.25
N ASP A 193 15.39 -7.20 -4.51
CA ASP A 193 15.13 -6.19 -5.55
C ASP A 193 14.23 -6.74 -6.68
N PRO A 194 13.04 -6.17 -6.92
CA PRO A 194 12.38 -5.19 -6.05
C PRO A 194 12.08 -5.82 -4.68
N ARG A 195 12.08 -5.00 -3.62
CA ARG A 195 11.74 -5.43 -2.25
C ARG A 195 10.24 -5.64 -2.06
N TYR A 196 9.47 -4.76 -2.68
CA TYR A 196 8.02 -4.82 -2.71
C TYR A 196 7.49 -4.43 -4.09
N VAL A 197 6.28 -4.88 -4.39
CA VAL A 197 5.51 -4.53 -5.59
C VAL A 197 4.08 -4.21 -5.19
N PHE A 198 3.35 -3.53 -6.09
CA PHE A 198 1.92 -3.28 -5.90
C PHE A 198 1.17 -4.58 -5.52
N PRO A 199 0.27 -4.56 -4.51
CA PRO A 199 -0.23 -3.39 -3.77
C PRO A 199 0.57 -2.97 -2.53
N ALA A 200 1.66 -3.65 -2.17
CA ALA A 200 2.49 -3.24 -1.05
C ALA A 200 3.16 -1.89 -1.34
N THR A 201 3.20 -1.02 -0.34
CA THR A 201 3.85 0.31 -0.41
C THR A 201 5.16 0.38 0.35
N HIS A 202 5.51 -0.70 1.04
CA HIS A 202 6.67 -0.79 1.90
C HIS A 202 7.16 -2.25 1.96
N ALA A 203 8.35 -2.45 2.51
CA ALA A 203 8.91 -3.76 2.84
C ALA A 203 9.73 -3.65 4.13
N ASP A 204 10.14 -4.78 4.70
CA ASP A 204 11.03 -4.78 5.85
C ASP A 204 12.27 -3.90 5.64
N TYR A 205 12.71 -3.19 6.68
CA TYR A 205 13.87 -2.30 6.62
C TYR A 205 15.12 -3.02 6.09
N GLY A 206 15.30 -4.29 6.49
CA GLY A 206 16.42 -5.14 6.09
C GLY A 206 16.31 -5.81 4.73
N ALA A 207 15.20 -5.63 4.00
CA ALA A 207 14.89 -6.39 2.80
C ALA A 207 16.00 -6.34 1.73
N ALA A 208 16.70 -5.22 1.56
CA ALA A 208 17.72 -5.08 0.52
C ALA A 208 18.99 -5.95 0.73
N TRP A 209 19.25 -6.41 1.96
CA TRP A 209 20.47 -7.16 2.27
C TRP A 209 20.25 -8.47 3.03
N LEU A 210 19.09 -8.66 3.66
CA LEU A 210 18.72 -9.93 4.30
C LEU A 210 18.08 -10.89 3.30
N ASN A 211 17.28 -10.37 2.37
CA ASN A 211 16.54 -11.19 1.43
C ASN A 211 17.45 -11.76 0.33
N THR A 212 17.21 -13.01 -0.04
CA THR A 212 18.03 -13.74 -1.04
C THR A 212 17.20 -14.50 -2.07
N GLY A 213 15.88 -14.49 -1.93
CA GLY A 213 14.93 -15.10 -2.84
C GLY A 213 14.47 -14.18 -3.98
N LYS A 214 13.25 -14.41 -4.45
CA LYS A 214 12.71 -13.82 -5.69
C LYS A 214 11.28 -13.32 -5.60
N ILE A 215 10.62 -13.49 -4.45
CA ILE A 215 9.21 -13.10 -4.27
C ILE A 215 9.18 -11.79 -3.48
N PRO A 216 8.86 -10.63 -4.08
CA PRO A 216 8.75 -9.37 -3.34
C PRO A 216 7.53 -9.37 -2.42
N GLU A 217 7.56 -8.55 -1.37
CA GLU A 217 6.34 -8.22 -0.62
C GLU A 217 5.29 -7.58 -1.55
N GLY A 218 4.02 -7.84 -1.27
CA GLY A 218 2.89 -7.51 -2.13
C GLY A 218 2.67 -8.49 -3.30
N ALA A 219 3.61 -9.38 -3.63
CA ALA A 219 3.41 -10.37 -4.68
C ALA A 219 2.22 -11.31 -4.35
N LEU A 220 1.48 -11.70 -5.38
CA LEU A 220 0.47 -12.76 -5.27
C LEU A 220 1.11 -14.11 -5.58
N VAL A 221 0.88 -15.09 -4.72
CA VAL A 221 1.28 -16.48 -4.90
C VAL A 221 0.03 -17.35 -4.90
N MET A 222 -0.11 -18.25 -5.87
CA MET A 222 -1.27 -19.14 -5.96
C MET A 222 -0.87 -20.57 -6.26
N LEU A 223 -1.78 -21.49 -5.97
CA LEU A 223 -1.71 -22.84 -6.48
C LEU A 223 -2.24 -22.88 -7.92
N PRO A 224 -1.59 -23.61 -8.84
CA PRO A 224 -2.17 -23.89 -10.15
C PRO A 224 -3.54 -24.56 -10.01
N SER A 225 -4.46 -24.27 -10.93
CA SER A 225 -5.80 -24.88 -10.92
C SER A 225 -5.77 -26.42 -11.01
N THR A 226 -4.70 -26.97 -11.56
CA THR A 226 -4.40 -28.41 -11.69
C THR A 226 -3.88 -29.07 -10.41
N PHE A 227 -3.61 -28.32 -9.34
CA PHE A 227 -3.20 -28.89 -8.06
C PHE A 227 -4.32 -29.77 -7.47
N ASP A 228 -3.97 -31.02 -7.16
CA ASP A 228 -4.90 -32.05 -6.69
C ASP A 228 -5.11 -31.98 -5.17
N THR A 229 -6.22 -31.37 -4.78
CA THR A 229 -6.65 -31.22 -3.38
C THR A 229 -7.40 -32.44 -2.86
N SER A 230 -7.71 -33.43 -3.71
CA SER A 230 -8.49 -34.62 -3.29
C SER A 230 -7.72 -35.50 -2.29
N LYS A 231 -6.39 -35.38 -2.29
CA LYS A 231 -5.48 -36.12 -1.40
C LYS A 231 -5.35 -35.50 0.00
N ILE A 232 -5.76 -34.24 0.17
CA ILE A 232 -5.70 -33.55 1.46
C ILE A 232 -6.90 -33.98 2.29
N LEU A 233 -6.67 -34.80 3.31
CA LEU A 233 -7.74 -35.35 4.18
C LEU A 233 -8.16 -34.37 5.28
N THR A 234 -7.26 -33.48 5.68
CA THR A 234 -7.55 -32.46 6.70
C THR A 234 -8.46 -31.39 6.10
N THR A 235 -9.76 -31.41 6.44
CA THR A 235 -10.77 -30.50 5.87
C THR A 235 -10.37 -29.02 5.94
N LYS A 236 -9.84 -28.56 7.07
CA LYS A 236 -9.38 -27.17 7.25
C LYS A 236 -8.23 -26.81 6.30
N LEU A 237 -7.28 -27.72 6.13
CA LEU A 237 -6.17 -27.53 5.17
C LEU A 237 -6.65 -27.60 3.72
N LYS A 238 -7.62 -28.47 3.42
CA LYS A 238 -8.24 -28.54 2.09
C LYS A 238 -8.94 -27.23 1.73
N LYS A 239 -9.67 -26.63 2.68
CA LYS A 239 -10.28 -25.30 2.51
C LYS A 239 -9.24 -24.22 2.18
N VAL A 240 -8.09 -24.25 2.84
CA VAL A 240 -6.96 -23.36 2.52
C VAL A 240 -6.42 -23.62 1.11
N ALA A 241 -6.21 -24.88 0.73
CA ALA A 241 -5.71 -25.23 -0.61
C ALA A 241 -6.68 -24.78 -1.72
N GLU A 242 -7.99 -24.96 -1.56
CA GLU A 242 -8.98 -24.45 -2.53
C GLU A 242 -8.97 -22.92 -2.61
N THR A 243 -8.80 -22.24 -1.48
CA THR A 243 -8.64 -20.77 -1.44
C THR A 243 -7.41 -20.33 -2.22
N LEU A 244 -6.28 -21.02 -2.04
CA LEU A 244 -5.04 -20.71 -2.73
C LEU A 244 -5.10 -20.96 -4.25
N LYS A 245 -6.02 -21.81 -4.73
CA LYS A 245 -6.27 -22.01 -6.17
C LYS A 245 -7.09 -20.88 -6.79
N VAL A 246 -7.98 -20.26 -6.02
CA VAL A 246 -8.94 -19.25 -6.52
C VAL A 246 -8.44 -17.84 -6.27
N TYR A 247 -8.10 -17.51 -5.01
CA TYR A 247 -7.71 -16.17 -4.58
C TYR A 247 -6.20 -16.04 -4.37
N GLY A 248 -5.54 -17.11 -3.93
CA GLY A 248 -4.11 -17.08 -3.59
C GLY A 248 -3.80 -16.45 -2.24
N ALA A 249 -2.53 -16.09 -2.07
CA ALA A 249 -2.02 -15.38 -0.91
C ALA A 249 -1.07 -14.25 -1.30
N ARG A 250 -1.18 -13.11 -0.61
CA ARG A 250 -0.27 -11.97 -0.75
C ARG A 250 0.83 -12.05 0.30
N VAL A 251 2.06 -11.85 -0.15
CA VAL A 251 3.21 -11.75 0.75
C VAL A 251 3.15 -10.40 1.46
N VAL A 252 3.14 -10.38 2.79
CA VAL A 252 2.95 -9.16 3.59
C VAL A 252 4.00 -8.92 4.67
N ASP A 253 4.87 -9.91 4.90
CA ASP A 253 5.85 -9.89 5.97
C ASP A 253 7.03 -10.83 5.67
N GLN A 254 8.15 -10.54 6.33
CA GLN A 254 9.24 -11.49 6.53
C GLN A 254 9.00 -12.36 7.78
N ASN A 255 9.46 -13.61 7.72
CA ASN A 255 9.67 -14.45 8.89
C ASN A 255 11.10 -15.06 8.89
N ASP A 256 11.48 -15.77 9.96
CA ASP A 256 12.74 -16.51 10.05
C ASP A 256 12.47 -18.01 10.24
N GLY A 257 13.01 -18.81 9.32
CA GLY A 257 13.05 -20.27 9.41
C GLY A 257 11.83 -20.98 8.83
N THR A 258 10.74 -20.28 8.49
CA THR A 258 9.50 -20.90 8.03
C THR A 258 9.25 -20.58 6.56
N PRO A 259 9.23 -21.58 5.64
CA PRO A 259 9.07 -21.34 4.20
C PRO A 259 7.97 -20.33 3.85
N PHE A 260 6.80 -20.54 4.44
CA PHE A 260 5.76 -19.53 4.52
C PHE A 260 4.94 -19.73 5.81
N ALA A 261 4.32 -18.65 6.30
CA ALA A 261 3.26 -18.74 7.30
C ALA A 261 1.99 -18.04 6.80
N LEU A 262 0.85 -18.70 6.94
CA LEU A 262 -0.48 -18.09 6.83
C LEU A 262 -1.01 -17.78 8.25
N TYR A 263 -2.00 -16.90 8.35
CA TYR A 263 -2.48 -16.40 9.63
C TYR A 263 -3.97 -16.67 9.80
N ALA A 264 -4.35 -17.22 10.95
CA ALA A 264 -5.73 -17.36 11.40
C ALA A 264 -5.95 -16.52 12.65
N GLU A 265 -7.13 -15.95 12.81
CA GLU A 265 -7.47 -15.07 13.93
C GLU A 265 -7.16 -15.72 15.29
N ILE A 266 -6.60 -14.95 16.22
CA ILE A 266 -6.35 -15.43 17.60
C ILE A 266 -7.69 -15.77 18.25
N GLY A 267 -7.78 -16.98 18.83
CA GLY A 267 -9.02 -17.49 19.44
C GLY A 267 -9.99 -18.16 18.46
N SER A 268 -9.60 -18.31 17.21
CA SER A 268 -10.43 -18.91 16.15
C SER A 268 -10.58 -20.43 16.22
N ASN A 269 -9.88 -21.09 17.15
CA ASN A 269 -9.77 -22.55 17.26
C ASN A 269 -9.22 -23.24 15.99
N TYR A 270 -8.55 -22.49 15.10
CA TYR A 270 -7.80 -23.10 14.01
C TYR A 270 -6.59 -23.85 14.57
N THR A 271 -6.48 -25.13 14.25
CA THR A 271 -5.26 -25.92 14.46
C THR A 271 -5.04 -26.85 13.28
N LEU A 272 -3.83 -26.79 12.72
CA LEU A 272 -3.38 -27.75 11.70
C LEU A 272 -3.03 -29.12 12.31
N HIS A 273 -2.73 -29.14 13.60
CA HIS A 273 -2.19 -30.27 14.34
C HIS A 273 -3.10 -30.61 15.56
N PRO A 274 -4.36 -31.00 15.33
CA PRO A 274 -5.27 -31.36 16.41
C PRO A 274 -4.75 -32.60 17.15
N GLY A 275 -4.65 -32.50 18.48
CA GLY A 275 -4.10 -33.58 19.32
C GLY A 275 -2.57 -33.66 19.33
N GLY A 276 -1.86 -32.67 18.78
CA GLY A 276 -0.41 -32.63 18.68
C GLY A 276 0.07 -32.76 17.23
N TRP A 277 1.39 -32.80 17.05
CA TRP A 277 2.02 -32.82 15.72
C TRP A 277 1.46 -33.91 14.79
N SER A 278 1.11 -33.52 13.57
CA SER A 278 0.65 -34.41 12.50
C SER A 278 1.59 -34.32 11.30
N SER A 279 2.41 -35.34 11.10
CA SER A 279 3.34 -35.42 9.97
C SER A 279 2.62 -35.43 8.62
N THR A 280 1.40 -36.00 8.55
CA THR A 280 0.57 -35.97 7.33
C THR A 280 0.17 -34.53 7.00
N ALA A 281 -0.37 -33.78 7.97
CA ALA A 281 -0.77 -32.40 7.74
C ALA A 281 0.44 -31.50 7.40
N ALA A 282 1.59 -31.72 8.03
CA ALA A 282 2.83 -31.01 7.72
C ALA A 282 3.34 -31.33 6.30
N THR A 283 3.25 -32.59 5.87
CA THR A 283 3.64 -33.02 4.52
C THR A 283 2.71 -32.44 3.46
N ASP A 284 1.39 -32.46 3.71
CA ASP A 284 0.41 -31.85 2.81
C ASP A 284 0.65 -30.35 2.65
N LEU A 285 1.01 -29.66 3.73
CA LEU A 285 1.35 -28.23 3.67
C LEU A 285 2.70 -27.97 2.97
N ASP A 286 3.69 -28.86 3.09
CA ASP A 286 4.93 -28.77 2.30
C ASP A 286 4.70 -29.06 0.81
N ASN A 287 3.76 -29.95 0.47
CA ASN A 287 3.34 -30.18 -0.92
C ASN A 287 2.66 -28.92 -1.50
N ILE A 288 1.86 -28.21 -0.70
CA ILE A 288 1.32 -26.90 -1.07
C ILE A 288 2.45 -25.91 -1.32
N ARG A 289 3.44 -25.79 -0.40
CA ARG A 289 4.64 -24.94 -0.60
C ARG A 289 5.30 -25.24 -1.95
N ASP A 290 5.53 -26.51 -2.24
CA ASP A 290 6.21 -26.93 -3.47
C ASP A 290 5.45 -26.55 -4.74
N ALA A 291 4.13 -26.54 -4.68
CA ALA A 291 3.25 -26.25 -5.81
C ALA A 291 2.92 -24.75 -5.97
N LEU A 292 3.06 -23.95 -4.91
CA LEU A 292 2.82 -22.51 -4.96
C LEU A 292 3.74 -21.83 -5.98
N ARG A 293 3.16 -20.96 -6.82
CA ARG A 293 3.88 -20.16 -7.83
C ARG A 293 3.51 -18.70 -7.69
N MET A 294 4.51 -17.84 -7.85
CA MET A 294 4.27 -16.41 -7.97
C MET A 294 3.48 -16.13 -9.27
N VAL A 295 2.48 -15.27 -9.19
CA VAL A 295 1.72 -14.78 -10.34
C VAL A 295 2.50 -13.63 -10.98
N GLU A 296 2.86 -13.77 -12.26
CA GLU A 296 3.56 -12.73 -13.02
C GLU A 296 2.59 -11.77 -13.70
N SER A 297 1.47 -12.29 -14.17
CA SER A 297 0.43 -11.49 -14.83
C SER A 297 -0.93 -12.17 -14.75
N VAL A 298 -1.98 -11.39 -15.01
CA VAL A 298 -3.37 -11.82 -15.06
C VAL A 298 -4.03 -11.13 -16.25
N ASP A 299 -5.11 -11.70 -16.78
CA ASP A 299 -5.87 -11.05 -17.85
C ASP A 299 -6.79 -9.94 -17.30
N GLY A 300 -7.08 -9.96 -16.01
CA GLY A 300 -7.88 -8.97 -15.30
C GLY A 300 -8.13 -9.38 -13.85
N TRP A 301 -8.98 -8.61 -13.16
CA TRP A 301 -9.42 -8.90 -11.80
C TRP A 301 -10.94 -8.84 -11.71
N LEU A 302 -11.51 -9.71 -10.89
CA LEU A 302 -12.88 -9.59 -10.41
C LEU A 302 -12.83 -9.07 -8.98
N ASN A 303 -13.72 -8.14 -8.64
CA ASN A 303 -13.88 -7.64 -7.28
C ASN A 303 -14.68 -8.63 -6.42
N GLY A 304 -14.97 -8.24 -5.17
CA GLY A 304 -15.70 -9.10 -4.24
C GLY A 304 -17.08 -9.55 -4.71
N ASP A 305 -17.74 -8.77 -5.57
CA ASP A 305 -19.05 -9.10 -6.15
C ASP A 305 -18.94 -9.80 -7.53
N GLY A 306 -17.73 -10.26 -7.89
CA GLY A 306 -17.46 -10.93 -9.16
C GLY A 306 -17.48 -10.00 -10.38
N GLN A 307 -17.47 -8.68 -10.18
CA GLN A 307 -17.47 -7.71 -11.26
C GLN A 307 -16.04 -7.35 -11.69
N PRO A 308 -15.77 -7.13 -12.98
CA PRO A 308 -14.47 -6.68 -13.43
C PRO A 308 -14.03 -5.41 -12.70
N VAL A 309 -12.80 -5.41 -12.20
CA VAL A 309 -12.16 -4.26 -11.55
C VAL A 309 -10.78 -4.05 -12.13
N THR A 310 -10.39 -2.80 -12.26
CA THR A 310 -9.01 -2.42 -12.57
C THR A 310 -8.44 -1.74 -11.35
N PHE A 311 -7.34 -2.27 -10.85
CA PHE A 311 -6.51 -1.52 -9.91
C PHE A 311 -5.79 -0.44 -10.70
N THR A 312 -6.36 0.76 -10.72
CA THR A 312 -5.77 1.87 -11.45
C THR A 312 -4.46 2.26 -10.76
N THR A 313 -3.37 2.30 -11.51
CA THR A 313 -2.15 3.02 -11.10
C THR A 313 -2.36 4.54 -11.15
N ASN A 314 -3.50 5.01 -11.66
CA ASN A 314 -3.96 6.40 -11.56
C ASN A 314 -4.54 6.70 -10.16
N GLN A 315 -3.73 6.50 -9.13
CA GLN A 315 -4.07 6.83 -7.75
C GLN A 315 -3.66 8.26 -7.43
N ASN A 316 -4.15 8.77 -6.30
CA ASN A 316 -3.67 10.03 -5.78
C ASN A 316 -2.17 9.89 -5.43
N ILE A 317 -1.30 10.52 -6.21
CA ILE A 317 0.16 10.37 -6.06
C ILE A 317 0.75 11.27 -4.97
N VAL A 318 -0.07 12.12 -4.33
CA VAL A 318 0.41 13.07 -3.33
C VAL A 318 -0.01 12.66 -1.92
N SER A 319 0.99 12.49 -1.07
CA SER A 319 0.82 12.40 0.37
C SER A 319 0.85 13.78 1.00
N MET A 320 -0.16 14.06 1.82
CA MET A 320 -0.16 15.23 2.70
C MET A 320 0.59 14.97 4.02
N ARG A 321 1.15 13.77 4.22
CA ARG A 321 1.89 13.39 5.44
C ARG A 321 3.28 14.00 5.50
N GLY A 322 3.86 13.93 6.70
CA GLY A 322 5.24 14.27 6.95
C GLY A 322 5.39 15.59 7.69
N PRO A 323 6.64 16.02 7.89
CA PRO A 323 6.90 17.21 8.67
C PRO A 323 6.41 18.45 7.91
N TRP A 324 5.39 19.10 8.49
CA TRP A 324 4.96 20.42 8.07
C TRP A 324 5.63 21.46 8.93
N THR A 325 6.38 22.36 8.30
CA THR A 325 7.05 23.46 9.00
C THR A 325 6.48 24.80 8.57
N LYS A 326 6.50 25.78 9.47
CA LYS A 326 6.01 27.12 9.16
C LYS A 326 6.90 27.74 8.07
N PHE A 327 6.30 28.11 6.96
CA PHE A 327 6.97 28.77 5.84
C PHE A 327 6.93 30.29 5.98
N THR A 328 5.73 30.86 6.16
CA THR A 328 5.54 32.30 6.36
C THR A 328 4.21 32.61 7.06
N GLY A 329 3.97 33.87 7.41
CA GLY A 329 2.74 34.36 8.04
C GLY A 329 2.83 34.51 9.56
N THR A 330 1.82 35.14 10.15
CA THR A 330 1.77 35.48 11.58
C THR A 330 0.62 34.83 12.35
N GLY A 331 -0.31 34.17 11.66
CA GLY A 331 -1.42 33.43 12.30
C GLY A 331 -0.99 32.10 12.91
N ASN A 332 -1.98 31.34 13.38
CA ASN A 332 -1.77 30.05 14.03
C ASN A 332 -1.09 29.04 13.09
N ILE A 333 -0.23 28.20 13.66
CA ILE A 333 0.48 27.14 12.93
C ILE A 333 -0.50 26.01 12.63
N GLY A 334 -0.51 25.56 11.38
CA GLY A 334 -1.26 24.38 10.98
C GLY A 334 -0.50 23.10 11.31
N ALA A 335 -1.21 22.03 11.61
CA ALA A 335 -0.65 20.70 11.83
C ALA A 335 -1.32 19.69 10.91
N PHE A 336 -0.60 18.63 10.53
CA PHE A 336 -1.22 17.54 9.80
C PHE A 336 -2.21 16.81 10.70
N ASP A 337 -3.47 16.75 10.28
CA ASP A 337 -4.49 15.90 10.88
C ASP A 337 -4.57 14.61 10.08
N THR A 338 -4.21 13.52 10.75
CA THR A 338 -4.16 12.19 10.16
C THR A 338 -5.53 11.76 9.62
N TYR A 339 -6.62 11.83 10.37
CA TYR A 339 -7.91 11.31 9.90
C TYR A 339 -8.50 12.15 8.76
N ARG A 340 -8.22 13.46 8.76
CA ARG A 340 -8.66 14.38 7.69
C ARG A 340 -7.73 14.39 6.49
N GLN A 341 -6.53 13.81 6.59
CA GLN A 341 -5.53 13.79 5.53
C GLN A 341 -5.24 15.20 4.99
N ALA A 342 -5.15 16.17 5.90
CA ALA A 342 -5.06 17.59 5.58
C ALA A 342 -4.21 18.33 6.61
N VAL A 343 -3.62 19.45 6.22
CA VAL A 343 -3.05 20.40 7.18
C VAL A 343 -4.21 21.22 7.73
N VAL A 344 -4.47 21.11 9.04
CA VAL A 344 -5.53 21.83 9.75
C VAL A 344 -4.93 23.00 10.51
N PHE A 345 -5.50 24.17 10.29
CA PHE A 345 -5.13 25.42 10.94
C PHE A 345 -6.21 25.76 11.97
N PRO A 346 -5.84 25.91 13.26
CA PRO A 346 -6.76 26.36 14.29
C PRO A 346 -7.42 27.71 13.92
N PRO A 347 -8.59 28.04 14.51
CA PRO A 347 -9.24 29.32 14.31
C PRO A 347 -8.27 30.50 14.48
N ASN A 348 -8.21 31.38 13.49
CA ASN A 348 -7.33 32.55 13.55
C ASN A 348 -7.87 33.60 14.53
N ASN A 349 -6.99 34.17 15.35
CA ASN A 349 -7.26 35.32 16.22
C ASN A 349 -6.87 36.67 15.58
N VAL A 350 -6.33 36.64 14.37
CA VAL A 350 -5.91 37.81 13.59
C VAL A 350 -6.59 37.79 12.22
N THR A 351 -7.15 38.93 11.81
CA THR A 351 -7.86 39.06 10.53
C THR A 351 -6.87 39.30 9.39
N PHE A 352 -7.13 38.71 8.22
CA PHE A 352 -6.44 38.99 6.93
C PHE A 352 -5.00 38.49 6.75
N THR A 353 -4.36 37.85 7.72
CA THR A 353 -3.03 37.22 7.51
C THR A 353 -3.15 35.71 7.30
N ARG A 354 -2.54 35.21 6.22
CA ARG A 354 -2.40 33.75 5.99
C ARG A 354 -1.12 33.25 6.62
N THR A 355 -1.20 32.10 7.29
CA THR A 355 -0.05 31.28 7.62
C THR A 355 0.10 30.20 6.58
N TYR A 356 1.32 30.01 6.07
CA TYR A 356 1.64 28.91 5.18
C TYR A 356 2.54 27.90 5.88
N MET A 357 2.17 26.64 5.78
CA MET A 357 3.01 25.50 6.10
C MET A 357 3.61 24.95 4.82
N VAL A 358 4.83 24.42 4.90
CA VAL A 358 5.51 23.77 3.78
C VAL A 358 5.88 22.34 4.15
N ASN A 359 5.68 21.45 3.18
CA ASN A 359 6.27 20.12 3.15
C ASN A 359 7.24 20.07 1.97
N ALA A 360 8.54 20.04 2.26
CA ALA A 360 9.60 20.20 1.28
C ALA A 360 10.30 18.87 0.93
N ASN A 361 11.23 18.94 -0.03
CA ASN A 361 12.15 17.85 -0.38
C ASN A 361 11.46 16.57 -0.85
N GLU A 362 10.38 16.72 -1.62
CA GLU A 362 9.66 15.60 -2.27
C GLU A 362 9.04 14.57 -1.31
N ASN A 363 8.96 14.87 -0.01
CA ASN A 363 8.41 13.97 1.01
C ASN A 363 7.02 13.44 0.65
N GLY A 364 6.19 14.25 -0.01
CA GLY A 364 4.86 13.89 -0.46
C GLY A 364 4.78 12.91 -1.64
N PHE A 365 5.91 12.58 -2.29
CA PHE A 365 5.90 11.82 -3.56
C PHE A 365 6.87 10.63 -3.59
N ARG A 366 7.85 10.57 -2.68
CA ARG A 366 9.00 9.66 -2.79
C ARG A 366 8.81 8.27 -2.16
N GLN A 367 7.77 8.08 -1.35
CA GLN A 367 7.67 6.94 -0.43
C GLN A 367 7.35 5.62 -1.14
N VAL A 368 6.56 5.67 -2.21
CA VAL A 368 6.08 4.48 -2.94
C VAL A 368 6.79 4.39 -4.29
N THR A 369 7.60 3.35 -4.48
CA THR A 369 8.48 3.19 -5.66
C THR A 369 7.72 3.05 -6.97
N TRP A 370 6.64 2.26 -6.99
CA TRP A 370 5.84 1.99 -8.20
C TRP A 370 4.88 3.13 -8.57
N ALA A 371 4.74 4.16 -7.72
CA ALA A 371 3.84 5.29 -7.93
C ALA A 371 4.57 6.63 -8.09
N LYS A 372 5.86 6.61 -8.36
CA LYS A 372 6.63 7.84 -8.53
C LYS A 372 6.06 8.68 -9.67
N PRO A 373 6.05 10.02 -9.53
CA PRO A 373 5.71 10.91 -10.63
C PRO A 373 6.60 10.66 -11.86
N ILE A 374 6.00 10.70 -13.04
CA ILE A 374 6.68 10.39 -14.31
C ILE A 374 7.13 11.72 -14.95
N PRO A 375 8.44 11.93 -15.21
CA PRO A 375 8.94 13.11 -15.92
C PRO A 375 8.24 13.31 -17.27
N GLY A 376 7.73 14.52 -17.53
CA GLY A 376 7.03 14.87 -18.77
C GLY A 376 5.56 14.43 -18.84
N GLN A 377 5.07 13.67 -17.85
CA GLN A 377 3.66 13.28 -17.79
C GLN A 377 2.79 14.45 -17.33
N VAL A 378 1.59 14.55 -17.92
CA VAL A 378 0.57 15.53 -17.51
C VAL A 378 -0.21 15.01 -16.31
N TYR A 379 -0.39 15.88 -15.32
CA TYR A 379 -1.13 15.63 -14.09
C TYR A 379 -2.18 16.71 -13.85
N ASN A 380 -3.23 16.36 -13.12
CA ASN A 380 -4.24 17.27 -12.62
C ASN A 380 -4.19 17.30 -11.09
N MET A 381 -3.88 18.47 -10.52
CA MET A 381 -3.95 18.72 -9.08
C MET A 381 -5.28 19.37 -8.74
N THR A 382 -6.06 18.79 -7.83
CA THR A 382 -7.32 19.38 -7.31
C THR A 382 -7.18 19.69 -5.83
N ALA A 383 -7.57 20.90 -5.44
CA ALA A 383 -7.56 21.32 -4.04
C ALA A 383 -8.82 20.89 -3.30
N VAL A 384 -8.63 20.35 -2.09
CA VAL A 384 -9.68 19.97 -1.16
C VAL A 384 -9.43 20.75 0.13
N THR A 385 -10.13 21.87 0.30
CA THR A 385 -9.88 22.81 1.40
C THR A 385 -11.16 23.25 2.09
N THR A 386 -11.05 23.72 3.33
CA THR A 386 -12.17 24.29 4.11
C THR A 386 -11.77 25.62 4.73
N GLY A 387 -12.75 26.44 5.15
CA GLY A 387 -12.49 27.69 5.86
C GLY A 387 -11.67 28.72 5.07
N GLY A 388 -11.63 28.62 3.74
CA GLY A 388 -10.80 29.47 2.88
C GLY A 388 -9.34 29.06 2.77
N GLY A 389 -8.97 27.86 3.21
CA GLY A 389 -7.64 27.29 3.04
C GLY A 389 -7.23 27.17 1.57
N GLN A 390 -5.92 27.14 1.32
CA GLN A 390 -5.34 27.03 -0.02
C GLN A 390 -4.21 26.01 -0.06
N VAL A 391 -3.93 25.48 -1.25
CA VAL A 391 -2.81 24.55 -1.47
C VAL A 391 -2.12 24.86 -2.79
N ARG A 392 -0.81 24.64 -2.87
CA ARG A 392 -0.08 24.64 -4.16
C ARG A 392 1.05 23.62 -4.17
N LEU A 393 1.38 23.14 -5.36
CA LEU A 393 2.62 22.43 -5.64
C LEU A 393 3.61 23.37 -6.32
N LEU A 394 4.83 23.45 -5.79
CA LEU A 394 5.92 24.25 -6.31
C LEU A 394 7.10 23.35 -6.70
N PHE A 395 7.68 23.59 -7.87
CA PHE A 395 8.96 23.03 -8.28
C PHE A 395 10.02 24.12 -8.29
N ILE A 396 11.19 23.84 -7.73
CA ILE A 396 12.38 24.67 -7.91
C ILE A 396 13.15 24.12 -9.11
N LEU A 397 13.19 24.87 -10.22
CA LEU A 397 13.70 24.40 -11.50
C LEU A 397 15.21 24.60 -11.67
N ASP A 398 15.83 25.44 -10.83
CA ASP A 398 17.25 25.77 -10.88
C ASP A 398 17.82 25.85 -9.47
N CYS A 399 18.84 25.04 -9.17
CA CYS A 399 19.35 24.86 -7.80
C CYS A 399 20.15 26.08 -7.35
N ASN A 400 20.66 26.87 -8.30
CA ASN A 400 21.43 28.09 -8.06
C ASN A 400 20.54 29.34 -8.07
N ASN A 401 19.29 29.21 -8.51
CA ASN A 401 18.33 30.31 -8.54
C ASN A 401 16.92 29.83 -8.17
N GLN A 402 16.60 29.88 -6.87
CA GLN A 402 15.32 29.44 -6.32
C GLN A 402 14.12 30.28 -6.76
N THR A 403 14.32 31.40 -7.47
CA THR A 403 13.21 32.18 -8.06
C THR A 403 12.68 31.55 -9.35
N LYS A 404 13.47 30.70 -10.02
CA LYS A 404 13.02 29.93 -11.18
C LYS A 404 12.16 28.77 -10.70
N THR A 405 10.86 28.97 -10.76
CA THR A 405 9.88 28.04 -10.24
C THR A 405 8.88 27.60 -11.31
N GLY A 406 8.29 26.43 -11.09
CA GLY A 406 7.14 25.91 -11.85
C GLY A 406 6.13 25.28 -10.89
N GLY A 407 5.06 24.69 -11.44
CA GLY A 407 4.02 24.00 -10.67
C GLY A 407 2.66 24.65 -10.82
N THR A 408 1.90 24.73 -9.73
CA THR A 408 0.52 25.22 -9.73
C THR A 408 0.41 26.60 -9.08
N PRO A 409 -0.62 27.40 -9.41
CA PRO A 409 -1.00 28.53 -8.57
C PRO A 409 -1.51 28.03 -7.20
N TYR A 410 -1.76 28.95 -6.28
CA TYR A 410 -2.55 28.64 -5.08
C TYR A 410 -3.99 28.32 -5.49
N LEU A 411 -4.46 27.14 -5.12
CA LEU A 411 -5.78 26.62 -5.42
C LEU A 411 -6.65 26.69 -4.16
N ASN A 412 -7.85 27.25 -4.30
CA ASN A 412 -8.92 27.19 -3.31
C ASN A 412 -9.74 25.91 -3.48
N ASN A 413 -10.65 25.63 -2.55
CA ASN A 413 -11.48 24.43 -2.58
C ASN A 413 -12.15 24.20 -3.94
N GLY A 414 -12.00 22.98 -4.48
CA GLY A 414 -12.56 22.57 -5.76
C GLY A 414 -11.85 23.13 -7.00
N GLN A 415 -10.90 24.07 -6.84
CA GLN A 415 -10.08 24.53 -7.95
C GLN A 415 -9.03 23.46 -8.30
N PHE A 416 -8.68 23.41 -9.58
CA PHE A 416 -7.69 22.48 -10.08
C PHE A 416 -6.69 23.17 -11.01
N SER A 417 -5.53 22.54 -11.20
CA SER A 417 -4.50 22.95 -12.13
C SER A 417 -3.97 21.74 -12.86
N VAL A 418 -3.98 21.79 -14.19
CA VAL A 418 -3.30 20.82 -15.04
C VAL A 418 -1.87 21.31 -15.25
N PHE A 419 -0.89 20.43 -15.07
CA PHE A 419 0.52 20.75 -15.25
C PHE A 419 1.29 19.54 -15.76
N THR A 420 2.43 19.79 -16.41
CA THR A 420 3.36 18.74 -16.80
C THR A 420 4.41 18.57 -15.71
N TRP A 421 4.62 17.35 -15.23
CA TRP A 421 5.70 17.07 -14.29
C TRP A 421 7.04 17.42 -14.93
N PRO A 422 7.87 18.30 -14.33
CA PRO A 422 9.10 18.75 -14.97
C PRO A 422 10.06 17.59 -15.26
N THR A 423 10.74 17.64 -16.40
CA THR A 423 11.79 16.67 -16.73
C THR A 423 13.10 16.91 -15.98
N LYS A 424 13.29 18.13 -15.48
CA LYS A 424 14.42 18.55 -14.64
C LYS A 424 13.92 19.55 -13.62
N TYR A 425 14.26 19.31 -12.35
CA TYR A 425 14.03 20.21 -11.23
C TYR A 425 14.92 19.76 -10.06
N CYS A 426 15.12 20.62 -9.07
CA CYS A 426 15.99 20.33 -7.92
C CYS A 426 15.23 19.65 -6.79
N TYR A 427 14.06 20.18 -6.44
CA TYR A 427 13.13 19.60 -5.48
C TYR A 427 11.74 20.19 -5.65
N SER A 428 10.74 19.50 -5.10
CA SER A 428 9.36 19.98 -5.03
C SER A 428 8.96 20.32 -3.59
N GLN A 429 7.97 21.20 -3.46
CA GLN A 429 7.37 21.62 -2.20
C GLN A 429 5.85 21.64 -2.32
N LEU A 430 5.15 21.10 -1.33
CA LEU A 430 3.73 21.34 -1.13
C LEU A 430 3.58 22.47 -0.12
N LEU A 431 2.77 23.47 -0.44
CA LEU A 431 2.44 24.54 0.49
C LEU A 431 0.96 24.49 0.81
N ALA A 432 0.64 24.49 2.10
CA ALA A 432 -0.71 24.57 2.64
C ALA A 432 -0.88 25.93 3.31
N GLY A 433 -1.87 26.71 2.90
CA GLY A 433 -2.20 28.01 3.48
C GLY A 433 -3.47 27.95 4.32
N SER A 434 -3.47 28.67 5.45
CA SER A 434 -4.68 28.91 6.25
C SER A 434 -5.68 29.77 5.51
N GLY A 435 -6.94 29.74 5.94
CA GLY A 435 -7.93 30.76 5.64
C GLY A 435 -7.60 32.12 6.27
N THR A 436 -8.36 33.15 5.88
CA THR A 436 -8.22 34.53 6.40
C THR A 436 -9.41 34.98 7.25
N THR A 437 -10.42 34.13 7.40
CA THR A 437 -11.63 34.43 8.18
C THR A 437 -11.33 34.33 9.67
N LEU A 438 -11.71 35.36 10.42
CA LEU A 438 -11.53 35.42 11.87
C LEU A 438 -12.34 34.32 12.56
N ASN A 439 -11.77 33.71 13.60
CA ASN A 439 -12.40 32.68 14.44
C ASN A 439 -12.94 31.47 13.68
N LEU A 440 -12.40 31.18 12.48
CA LEU A 440 -12.78 30.03 11.68
C LEU A 440 -11.58 29.11 11.45
N GLU A 441 -11.75 27.83 11.77
CA GLU A 441 -10.79 26.79 11.40
C GLU A 441 -10.73 26.63 9.88
N SER A 442 -9.56 26.32 9.35
CA SER A 442 -9.40 25.98 7.94
C SER A 442 -8.55 24.73 7.77
N SER A 443 -8.74 24.00 6.67
CA SER A 443 -7.86 22.90 6.32
C SER A 443 -7.49 22.92 4.85
N SER A 444 -6.30 22.41 4.54
CA SER A 444 -5.74 22.41 3.19
C SER A 444 -5.19 21.02 2.83
N SER A 445 -5.76 20.44 1.78
CA SER A 445 -5.38 19.15 1.20
C SER A 445 -5.48 19.23 -0.33
N CYS A 446 -4.96 18.21 -1.01
CA CYS A 446 -5.08 18.09 -2.46
C CYS A 446 -5.03 16.63 -2.90
N THR A 447 -5.48 16.42 -4.13
CA THR A 447 -5.23 15.19 -4.89
C THR A 447 -4.46 15.52 -6.16
N ILE A 448 -3.61 14.60 -6.60
CA ILE A 448 -2.89 14.69 -7.87
C ILE A 448 -3.07 13.37 -8.61
N PHE A 449 -3.71 13.44 -9.78
CA PHE A 449 -3.97 12.29 -10.64
C PHE A 449 -3.28 12.45 -11.98
N LYS A 450 -2.85 11.34 -12.57
CA LYS A 450 -2.33 11.31 -13.94
C LYS A 450 -3.48 11.65 -14.90
N VAL A 451 -3.22 12.57 -15.83
CA VAL A 451 -4.14 12.80 -16.95
C VAL A 451 -3.86 11.74 -18.00
N GLU A 452 -4.79 10.81 -18.17
CA GLU A 452 -4.72 9.82 -19.25
C GLU A 452 -4.96 10.55 -20.57
N THR A 453 -3.97 10.46 -21.46
CA THR A 453 -4.19 10.84 -22.86
C THR A 453 -5.12 9.80 -23.46
N PRO A 454 -6.17 10.17 -24.20
CA PRO A 454 -7.00 9.19 -24.89
C PRO A 454 -6.09 8.27 -25.69
N SER A 455 -6.13 6.97 -25.42
CA SER A 455 -5.49 6.01 -26.31
C SER A 455 -6.16 6.16 -27.67
N THR A 456 -5.38 6.50 -28.70
CA THR A 456 -5.85 6.41 -30.08
C THR A 456 -6.43 5.01 -30.25
N PRO A 457 -7.70 4.85 -30.66
CA PRO A 457 -8.27 3.52 -30.85
C PRO A 457 -7.36 2.75 -31.78
N GLN A 458 -6.78 1.63 -31.32
CA GLN A 458 -6.20 0.67 -32.24
C GLN A 458 -7.36 0.16 -33.10
N THR A 459 -7.47 0.67 -34.32
CA THR A 459 -8.27 0.06 -35.37
C THR A 459 -7.71 -1.33 -35.60
N SER A 460 -8.30 -2.33 -34.97
CA SER A 460 -8.20 -3.71 -35.39
C SER A 460 -8.86 -3.81 -36.76
N THR A 461 -8.05 -3.83 -37.81
CA THR A 461 -8.50 -4.26 -39.13
C THR A 461 -8.83 -5.74 -39.04
N SER A 462 -10.10 -6.04 -38.74
CA SER A 462 -10.69 -7.34 -39.01
C SER A 462 -10.88 -7.44 -40.53
N SER A 463 -10.00 -8.20 -41.18
CA SER A 463 -10.23 -8.67 -42.54
C SER A 463 -11.26 -9.78 -42.48
N SER A 464 -12.50 -9.47 -42.85
CA SER A 464 -13.52 -10.47 -43.13
C SER A 464 -14.47 -9.96 -44.20
N GLY A 465 -14.62 -10.75 -45.26
CA GLY A 465 -15.89 -10.84 -45.98
C GLY A 465 -16.06 -9.94 -47.18
N ILE A 466 -15.66 -10.47 -48.33
CA ILE A 466 -16.14 -10.13 -49.68
C ILE A 466 -17.68 -10.06 -49.70
N ILE A 467 -18.26 -8.92 -50.09
CA ILE A 467 -19.48 -8.86 -50.91
C ILE A 467 -19.31 -7.70 -51.92
N ALA A 468 -19.37 -8.05 -53.19
CA ALA A 468 -19.34 -7.15 -54.33
C ALA A 468 -20.70 -6.47 -54.54
N VAL A 469 -20.69 -5.16 -54.80
CA VAL A 469 -21.73 -4.49 -55.60
C VAL A 469 -21.04 -3.48 -56.52
N ASN A 470 -21.21 -3.68 -57.82
CA ASN A 470 -20.80 -2.77 -58.90
C ASN A 470 -21.62 -1.48 -58.88
N SER A 471 -20.95 -0.33 -59.07
CA SER A 471 -21.49 0.80 -59.83
C SER A 471 -20.39 1.79 -60.20
N THR A 472 -20.33 2.08 -61.49
CA THR A 472 -19.39 2.87 -62.29
C THR A 472 -19.35 4.37 -61.98
N ASN A 473 -18.14 4.98 -61.99
CA ASN A 473 -17.74 6.07 -62.92
C ASN A 473 -16.36 6.69 -62.54
N THR A 474 -15.46 6.71 -63.51
CA THR A 474 -14.14 7.40 -63.59
C THR A 474 -14.28 8.79 -64.27
N PRO A 475 -13.24 9.65 -64.48
CA PRO A 475 -11.87 9.70 -63.92
C PRO A 475 -11.27 11.12 -63.57
N GLN A 476 -10.25 11.13 -62.67
CA GLN A 476 -8.96 11.91 -62.67
C GLN A 476 -8.91 13.48 -62.69
N PRO A 477 -7.74 14.17 -62.51
CA PRO A 477 -6.45 13.84 -61.85
C PRO A 477 -5.81 14.98 -60.99
N GLY A 478 -4.70 14.69 -60.26
CA GLY A 478 -3.63 15.70 -60.08
C GLY A 478 -2.56 15.52 -58.98
N LYS A 479 -1.35 15.07 -59.38
CA LYS A 479 0.04 15.43 -58.91
C LYS A 479 0.51 14.95 -57.53
N SER A 480 1.51 14.04 -57.40
CA SER A 480 3.00 14.18 -57.51
C SER A 480 3.59 15.24 -56.57
N ALA A 481 4.58 15.01 -55.69
CA ALA A 481 5.94 14.45 -55.80
C ALA A 481 6.51 14.25 -54.35
N ILE A 482 7.28 13.22 -53.95
CA ILE A 482 8.66 12.79 -54.27
C ILE A 482 9.77 13.54 -53.47
N ILE A 483 10.58 12.74 -52.73
CA ILE A 483 12.00 12.89 -52.27
C ILE A 483 12.27 13.88 -51.10
N GLY A 484 13.12 13.59 -50.11
CA GLY A 484 14.19 12.60 -50.08
C GLY A 484 14.80 12.30 -48.70
N GLU A 485 15.60 11.23 -48.75
CA GLU A 485 16.59 10.80 -47.78
C GLU A 485 17.66 11.89 -47.53
N GLU A 486 18.23 11.91 -46.32
CA GLU A 486 19.67 12.06 -46.21
C GLU A 486 20.22 11.31 -44.98
N LYS A 487 21.39 10.70 -45.22
CA LYS A 487 22.13 9.75 -44.39
C LYS A 487 23.25 10.44 -43.61
N ASN A 488 23.77 9.68 -42.63
CA ASN A 488 25.13 9.73 -42.06
C ASN A 488 25.40 10.92 -41.08
N SER A 489 26.19 10.79 -40.02
CA SER A 489 27.40 9.97 -39.86
C SER A 489 27.69 9.53 -38.41
N LEU A 490 28.46 8.45 -38.36
CA LEU A 490 29.18 7.86 -37.23
C LEU A 490 30.26 8.76 -36.59
N ALA A 491 30.74 8.25 -35.45
CA ALA A 491 32.05 8.43 -34.79
C ALA A 491 32.14 9.59 -33.79
N SER A 492 32.81 9.50 -32.63
CA SER A 492 33.43 8.41 -31.87
C SER A 492 34.10 9.04 -30.62
N ARG A 493 34.23 8.26 -29.54
CA ARG A 493 35.21 8.40 -28.43
C ARG A 493 35.16 9.67 -27.55
N GLN A 494 34.95 9.49 -26.25
CA GLN A 494 36.06 9.44 -25.30
C GLN A 494 35.63 8.91 -23.92
N VAL A 495 36.45 7.97 -23.45
CA VAL A 495 36.50 7.41 -22.10
C VAL A 495 37.27 8.40 -21.22
N VAL A 496 36.74 8.74 -20.04
CA VAL A 496 37.54 9.27 -18.93
C VAL A 496 37.14 8.51 -17.67
N LEU A 497 38.08 7.69 -17.19
CA LEU A 497 38.10 7.14 -15.84
C LEU A 497 38.28 8.27 -14.82
N GLY A 498 37.49 8.24 -13.76
CA GLY A 498 37.71 9.01 -12.53
C GLY A 498 37.50 8.09 -11.34
N LEU A 499 38.60 7.49 -10.88
CA LEU A 499 38.72 6.61 -9.74
C LEU A 499 39.00 7.46 -8.49
N THR A 500 38.18 7.39 -7.44
CA THR A 500 38.58 7.77 -6.08
C THR A 500 37.96 6.85 -5.02
N CYS A 501 38.89 6.22 -4.29
CA CYS A 501 38.86 5.46 -3.03
C CYS A 501 37.75 5.81 -2.01
N LEU A 502 37.08 4.85 -1.34
CA LEU A 502 37.47 3.83 -0.34
C LEU A 502 37.35 4.30 1.13
N LEU A 503 36.77 3.39 1.93
CA LEU A 503 36.73 3.25 3.40
C LEU A 503 35.73 4.08 4.23
N SER A 504 34.68 3.41 4.72
CA SER A 504 34.59 3.04 6.14
C SER A 504 33.54 1.93 6.37
N VAL A 505 34.01 0.74 6.76
CA VAL A 505 33.25 -0.39 7.30
C VAL A 505 33.94 -0.78 8.61
N LEU A 506 33.15 -1.28 9.57
CA LEU A 506 33.48 -1.95 10.85
C LEU A 506 33.57 -1.09 12.12
N LEU A 507 32.56 -1.31 12.99
CA LEU A 507 32.58 -1.63 14.44
C LEU A 507 31.21 -1.21 15.01
N PHE A 508 30.37 -2.01 15.68
CA PHE A 508 30.59 -2.96 16.76
C PHE A 508 29.37 -3.90 16.90
N GLN A 509 29.63 -5.20 17.08
CA GLN A 509 28.72 -6.21 17.64
C GLN A 509 29.17 -6.52 19.08
N LEU A 510 28.25 -7.09 19.87
CA LEU A 510 28.40 -7.64 21.24
C LEU A 510 28.49 -6.64 22.40
N ILE A 511 27.44 -6.59 23.23
CA ILE A 511 27.52 -6.98 24.65
C ILE A 511 26.22 -7.73 25.01
N LEU A 512 26.37 -8.98 25.43
CA LEU A 512 25.38 -9.81 26.12
C LEU A 512 25.81 -9.85 27.60
N LEU A 513 24.93 -9.43 28.50
CA LEU A 513 24.77 -9.90 29.88
C LEU A 513 23.34 -9.59 30.32
#